data_AF-A0A417Z0L5-F1
#
_entry.id   AF-A0A417Z0L5-F1
#
_cell.length_a   1.000
_cell.length_b   1.000
_cell.length_c   1.000
_cell.angle_alpha   90.00
_cell.angle_beta   90.00
_cell.angle_gamma   90.00
#
_symmetry.space_group_name_H-M   'P 1'
#
loop_
_entity.id
_entity.type
_entity.pdbx_description
1 polymer ?
#
loop_
_entity_poly.entity_id
_entity_poly.type
_entity_poly.pdbx_seq_one_letter_code
_entity_poly.pdbx_strand_id
1 'polypeptide(L)'
;MAGKTRSVSARERARSRRAELEEKRRAQRELIEEHQVAYFAAEDDVAAFDRKIEAKRAELAELESRRDDETQDARDRQTLAMGALVVEAGQPIEDVAILLDVTTAEVKRARTAYNKRADVATDSPEAPATADGDGEGSHEG
;
A
#
# COMPACT_ATOMS: atom_id res chain seq x y z
N MET A 1 -65.81 48.12 -38.05
CA MET A 1 -65.83 46.70 -37.60
C MET A 1 -64.52 45.91 -37.83
N ALA A 2 -63.61 46.28 -38.75
CA ALA A 2 -62.40 45.50 -39.09
C ALA A 2 -61.22 45.55 -38.08
N GLY A 3 -61.27 46.41 -37.05
CA GLY A 3 -60.22 46.52 -36.02
C GLY A 3 -60.36 45.54 -34.85
N LYS A 4 -61.59 45.06 -34.59
CA LYS A 4 -61.91 44.18 -33.45
C LYS A 4 -61.52 42.72 -33.74
N THR A 5 -61.56 42.29 -35.00
CA THR A 5 -61.14 40.94 -35.43
C THR A 5 -59.62 40.79 -35.50
N ARG A 6 -58.89 41.85 -35.92
CA ARG A 6 -57.41 41.86 -35.93
C ARG A 6 -56.79 41.81 -34.53
N SER A 7 -57.39 42.46 -33.54
CA SER A 7 -56.90 42.46 -32.16
C SER A 7 -57.14 41.13 -31.44
N VAL A 8 -58.25 40.43 -31.74
CA VAL A 8 -58.50 39.06 -31.26
C VAL A 8 -57.49 38.08 -31.85
N SER A 9 -57.23 38.16 -33.16
CA SER A 9 -56.19 37.36 -33.85
C SER A 9 -54.77 37.59 -33.32
N ALA A 10 -54.41 38.81 -32.91
CA ALA A 10 -53.11 39.09 -32.30
C ALA A 10 -53.01 38.47 -30.89
N ARG A 11 -54.11 38.51 -30.12
CA ARG A 11 -54.17 37.99 -28.76
C ARG A 11 -54.14 36.46 -28.73
N GLU A 12 -54.78 35.79 -29.69
CA GLU A 12 -54.68 34.33 -29.88
C GLU A 12 -53.27 33.90 -30.25
N ARG A 13 -52.62 34.57 -31.23
CA ARG A 13 -51.23 34.28 -31.59
C ARG A 13 -50.26 34.47 -30.41
N ALA A 14 -50.49 35.46 -29.57
CA ALA A 14 -49.68 35.66 -28.36
C ALA A 14 -49.88 34.53 -27.32
N ARG A 15 -51.10 33.99 -27.20
CA ARG A 15 -51.40 32.83 -26.33
C ARG A 15 -50.76 31.56 -26.87
N SER A 16 -50.88 31.27 -28.17
CA SER A 16 -50.25 30.11 -28.80
C SER A 16 -48.73 30.15 -28.67
N ARG A 17 -48.08 31.29 -28.92
CA ARG A 17 -46.63 31.43 -28.69
C ARG A 17 -46.22 31.24 -27.24
N ARG A 18 -47.03 31.69 -26.28
CA ARG A 18 -46.76 31.46 -24.85
C ARG A 18 -46.87 29.97 -24.50
N ALA A 19 -47.88 29.29 -25.01
CA ALA A 19 -48.03 27.84 -24.84
C ALA A 19 -46.85 27.07 -25.45
N GLU A 20 -46.44 27.40 -26.68
CA GLU A 20 -45.28 26.79 -27.33
C GLU A 20 -43.97 27.04 -26.55
N LEU A 21 -43.79 28.23 -25.99
CA LEU A 21 -42.61 28.55 -25.16
C LEU A 21 -42.65 27.82 -23.82
N GLU A 22 -43.82 27.65 -23.21
CA GLU A 22 -43.98 26.86 -21.99
C GLU A 22 -43.72 25.38 -22.24
N GLU A 23 -44.19 24.82 -23.35
CA GLU A 23 -43.91 23.45 -23.77
C GLU A 23 -42.42 23.24 -24.03
N LYS A 24 -41.76 24.14 -24.77
CA LYS A 24 -40.31 24.10 -24.98
C LYS A 24 -39.52 24.18 -23.67
N ARG A 25 -39.98 25.00 -22.72
CA ARG A 25 -39.35 25.10 -21.39
C ARG A 25 -39.53 23.82 -20.57
N ARG A 26 -40.67 23.12 -20.70
CA ARG A 26 -40.88 21.82 -20.05
C ARG A 26 -39.96 20.77 -20.64
N ALA A 27 -39.93 20.64 -21.97
CA ALA A 27 -39.03 19.71 -22.66
C ALA A 27 -37.55 19.98 -22.34
N GLN A 28 -37.14 21.25 -22.24
CA GLN A 28 -35.78 21.60 -21.82
C GLN A 28 -35.48 21.19 -20.38
N ARG A 29 -36.44 21.34 -19.45
CA ARG A 29 -36.25 20.92 -18.05
C ARG A 29 -36.12 19.41 -17.95
N GLU A 30 -36.99 18.67 -18.62
CA GLU A 30 -36.95 17.21 -18.67
C GLU A 30 -35.59 16.72 -19.20
N LEU A 31 -35.10 17.31 -20.30
CA LEU A 31 -33.79 16.98 -20.84
C LEU A 31 -32.64 17.30 -19.86
N ILE A 32 -32.71 18.44 -19.18
CA ILE A 32 -31.71 18.82 -18.16
C ILE A 32 -31.72 17.83 -17.00
N GLU A 33 -32.90 17.43 -16.53
CA GLU A 33 -33.06 16.47 -15.43
C GLU A 33 -32.48 15.11 -15.81
N GLU A 34 -32.76 14.61 -17.01
CA GLU A 34 -32.16 13.36 -17.53
C GLU A 34 -30.64 13.42 -17.59
N HIS A 35 -30.08 14.51 -18.11
CA HIS A 35 -28.63 14.69 -18.18
C HIS A 35 -27.98 14.83 -16.80
N GLN A 36 -28.63 15.49 -15.85
CA GLN A 36 -28.13 15.60 -14.48
C GLN A 36 -28.07 14.24 -13.79
N VAL A 37 -29.11 13.42 -13.94
CA VAL A 37 -29.11 12.05 -13.40
C VAL A 37 -27.97 11.22 -13.99
N ALA A 38 -27.78 11.28 -15.32
CA ALA A 38 -26.69 10.57 -15.99
C ALA A 38 -25.30 11.09 -15.54
N TYR A 39 -25.17 12.40 -15.35
CA TYR A 39 -23.94 13.02 -14.88
C TYR A 39 -23.57 12.55 -13.47
N PHE A 40 -24.50 12.60 -12.51
CA PHE A 40 -24.22 12.15 -11.14
C PHE A 40 -23.94 10.66 -11.06
N ALA A 41 -24.64 9.83 -11.85
CA ALA A 41 -24.33 8.41 -11.93
C ALA A 41 -22.90 8.16 -12.44
N ALA A 42 -22.45 8.93 -13.43
CA ALA A 42 -21.08 8.84 -13.93
C ALA A 42 -20.04 9.35 -12.91
N GLU A 43 -20.34 10.41 -12.15
CA GLU A 43 -19.47 10.88 -11.06
C GLU A 43 -19.31 9.83 -9.96
N ASP A 44 -20.39 9.15 -9.58
CA ASP A 44 -20.36 8.07 -8.61
C ASP A 44 -19.49 6.90 -9.08
N ASP A 45 -19.60 6.53 -10.36
CA ASP A 45 -18.75 5.50 -10.97
C ASP A 45 -17.27 5.90 -10.95
N VAL A 46 -16.95 7.14 -11.32
CA VAL A 46 -15.57 7.66 -11.27
C VAL A 46 -15.03 7.60 -9.84
N ALA A 47 -15.79 8.07 -8.85
CA ALA A 47 -15.39 8.03 -7.45
C ALA A 47 -15.22 6.59 -6.93
N ALA A 48 -15.97 5.61 -7.46
CA ALA A 48 -15.79 4.20 -7.14
C ALA A 48 -14.53 3.62 -7.80
N PHE A 49 -14.21 4.03 -9.03
CA PHE A 49 -12.97 3.63 -9.70
C PHE A 49 -11.73 4.22 -9.04
N ASP A 50 -11.75 5.49 -8.63
CA ASP A 50 -10.63 6.13 -7.92
C ASP A 50 -10.31 5.38 -6.62
N ARG A 51 -11.34 5.03 -5.84
CA ARG A 51 -11.18 4.21 -4.62
C ARG A 51 -10.58 2.83 -4.91
N LYS A 52 -10.98 2.19 -6.01
CA LYS A 52 -10.38 0.91 -6.43
C LYS A 52 -8.92 1.07 -6.85
N ILE A 53 -8.58 2.15 -7.55
CA ILE A 53 -7.21 2.44 -7.96
C ILE A 53 -6.33 2.66 -6.71
N GLU A 54 -6.80 3.45 -5.74
CA GLU A 54 -6.08 3.67 -4.49
C GLU A 54 -5.86 2.37 -3.70
N ALA A 55 -6.90 1.54 -3.58
CA ALA A 55 -6.78 0.23 -2.93
C ALA A 55 -5.74 -0.66 -3.63
N LYS A 56 -5.74 -0.68 -4.96
CA LYS A 56 -4.75 -1.45 -5.74
C LYS A 56 -3.33 -0.90 -5.64
N ARG A 57 -3.17 0.42 -5.54
CA ARG A 57 -1.85 1.03 -5.28
C ARG A 57 -1.32 0.66 -3.91
N ALA A 58 -2.18 0.63 -2.88
CA ALA A 58 -1.79 0.21 -1.54
C ALA A 58 -1.39 -1.28 -1.51
N GLU A 59 -2.16 -2.15 -2.17
CA GLU A 59 -1.84 -3.58 -2.31
C GLU A 59 -0.49 -3.80 -3.03
N LEU A 60 -0.21 -3.05 -4.09
CA LEU A 60 1.09 -3.11 -4.77
C LEU A 60 2.23 -2.68 -3.87
N ALA A 61 2.08 -1.59 -3.12
CA ALA A 61 3.12 -1.13 -2.19
C ALA A 61 3.41 -2.17 -1.09
N GLU A 62 2.38 -2.84 -0.57
CA GLU A 62 2.55 -3.93 0.39
C GLU A 62 3.30 -5.12 -0.22
N LEU A 63 2.94 -5.54 -1.43
CA LEU A 63 3.59 -6.65 -2.12
C LEU A 63 5.06 -6.33 -2.47
N GLU A 64 5.34 -5.09 -2.88
CA GLU A 64 6.71 -4.62 -3.13
C GLU A 64 7.53 -4.63 -1.85
N SER A 65 6.98 -4.12 -0.74
CA SER A 65 7.64 -4.18 0.57
C SER A 65 7.93 -5.63 0.98
N ARG A 66 6.95 -6.52 0.86
CA ARG A 66 7.13 -7.94 1.21
C ARG A 66 8.21 -8.61 0.37
N ARG A 67 8.21 -8.35 -0.94
CA ARG A 67 9.25 -8.87 -1.85
C ARG A 67 10.63 -8.38 -1.43
N ASP A 68 10.76 -7.10 -1.07
CA ASP A 68 12.03 -6.51 -0.69
C ASP A 68 12.53 -7.09 0.64
N ASP A 69 11.64 -7.29 1.61
CA ASP A 69 11.94 -7.97 2.88
C ASP A 69 12.39 -9.43 2.65
N GLU A 70 11.63 -10.20 1.86
CA GLU A 70 11.98 -11.59 1.53
C GLU A 70 13.32 -11.70 0.80
N THR A 71 13.61 -10.74 -0.10
CA THR A 71 14.88 -10.68 -0.83
C THR A 71 16.03 -10.35 0.12
N GLN A 72 15.83 -9.43 1.05
CA GLN A 72 16.83 -9.08 2.04
C GLN A 72 17.10 -10.25 2.98
N ASP A 73 16.06 -10.94 3.46
CA ASP A 73 16.18 -12.15 4.28
C ASP A 73 16.92 -13.28 3.56
N ALA A 74 16.68 -13.46 2.25
CA ALA A 74 17.41 -14.42 1.44
C ALA A 74 18.91 -14.05 1.33
N ARG A 75 19.22 -12.78 1.08
CA ARG A 75 20.61 -12.27 1.02
C ARG A 75 21.32 -12.41 2.36
N ASP A 76 20.64 -12.12 3.46
CA ASP A 76 21.18 -12.25 4.80
C ASP A 76 21.48 -13.72 5.11
N ARG A 77 20.55 -14.64 4.80
CA ARG A 77 20.78 -16.09 4.95
C ARG A 77 21.95 -16.58 4.10
N GLN A 78 22.05 -16.15 2.85
CA GLN A 78 23.17 -16.51 1.97
C GLN A 78 24.50 -16.00 2.54
N THR A 79 24.52 -14.75 3.02
CA THR A 79 25.70 -14.14 3.63
C THR A 79 26.15 -14.91 4.87
N LEU A 80 25.21 -15.33 5.73
CA LEU A 80 25.53 -16.15 6.89
C LEU A 80 26.05 -17.53 6.50
N ALA A 81 25.41 -18.20 5.54
CA ALA A 81 25.83 -19.51 5.08
C ALA A 81 27.25 -19.46 4.48
N MET A 82 27.56 -18.44 3.67
CA MET A 82 28.90 -18.20 3.14
C MET A 82 29.92 -17.98 4.27
N GLY A 83 29.57 -17.19 5.28
CA GLY A 83 30.41 -16.97 6.44
C GLY A 83 30.69 -18.26 7.22
N ALA A 84 29.65 -19.07 7.48
CA ALA A 84 29.77 -20.34 8.17
C ALA A 84 30.66 -21.34 7.42
N LEU A 85 30.58 -21.41 6.09
CA LEU A 85 31.47 -22.26 5.29
C LEU A 85 32.95 -21.92 5.50
N VAL A 86 33.27 -20.63 5.62
CA VAL A 86 34.65 -20.19 5.83
C VAL A 86 35.09 -20.35 7.29
N VAL A 87 34.23 -19.99 8.24
CA VAL A 87 34.59 -19.92 9.66
C VAL A 87 34.47 -21.27 10.36
N GLU A 88 33.35 -21.97 10.17
CA GLU A 88 33.05 -23.21 10.88
C GLU A 88 33.54 -24.43 10.11
N ALA A 89 33.30 -24.47 8.79
CA ALA A 89 33.76 -25.58 7.96
C ALA A 89 35.21 -25.42 7.48
N GLY A 90 35.85 -24.28 7.76
CA GLY A 90 37.26 -24.01 7.46
C GLY A 90 37.59 -23.97 5.96
N GLN A 91 36.59 -23.76 5.10
CA GLN A 91 36.81 -23.73 3.66
C GLN A 91 37.61 -22.49 3.23
N PRO A 92 38.58 -22.62 2.30
CA PRO A 92 39.28 -21.48 1.73
C PRO A 92 38.31 -20.49 1.06
N ILE A 93 38.61 -19.20 1.17
CA ILE A 93 37.79 -18.13 0.59
C ILE A 93 37.66 -18.28 -0.92
N GLU A 94 38.75 -18.67 -1.57
CA GLU A 94 38.83 -18.88 -3.02
C GLU A 94 37.92 -20.03 -3.46
N ASP A 95 37.88 -21.12 -2.70
CA ASP A 95 37.06 -22.30 -3.02
C ASP A 95 35.56 -22.01 -2.83
N VAL A 96 35.19 -21.29 -1.76
CA VAL A 96 33.80 -20.85 -1.56
C VAL A 96 33.35 -19.89 -2.65
N ALA A 97 34.24 -18.98 -3.08
CA ALA A 97 33.96 -18.03 -4.16
C ALA A 97 33.69 -18.75 -5.48
N ILE A 98 34.50 -19.76 -5.82
CA ILE A 98 34.32 -20.58 -7.02
C ILE A 98 33.03 -21.42 -6.91
N LEU A 99 32.82 -22.09 -5.78
CA LEU A 99 31.69 -22.99 -5.57
C LEU A 99 30.34 -22.28 -5.71
N LEU A 100 30.25 -21.04 -5.22
CA LEU A 100 29.02 -20.26 -5.18
C LEU A 100 28.91 -19.25 -6.33
N ASP A 101 29.89 -19.22 -7.24
CA ASP A 101 30.00 -18.27 -8.35
C ASP A 101 29.86 -16.80 -7.89
N VAL A 102 30.62 -16.45 -6.86
CA VAL A 102 30.67 -15.11 -6.26
C VAL A 102 32.11 -14.61 -6.18
N THR A 103 32.29 -13.32 -5.92
CA THR A 103 33.62 -12.75 -5.78
C THR A 103 34.25 -13.12 -4.43
N THR A 104 35.58 -13.24 -4.40
CA THR A 104 36.31 -13.40 -3.12
C THR A 104 36.10 -12.23 -2.16
N ALA A 105 35.79 -11.04 -2.68
CA ALA A 105 35.42 -9.87 -1.89
C ALA A 105 34.09 -10.06 -1.15
N GLU A 106 33.09 -10.67 -1.78
CA GLU A 106 31.81 -11.01 -1.16
C GLU A 106 31.97 -12.05 -0.07
N VAL A 107 32.76 -13.11 -0.31
CA VAL A 107 33.07 -14.12 0.71
C VAL A 107 33.81 -13.50 1.90
N LYS A 108 34.77 -12.60 1.66
CA LYS A 108 35.47 -11.87 2.73
C LYS A 108 34.50 -11.02 3.56
N ARG A 109 33.57 -10.31 2.92
CA ARG A 109 32.54 -9.52 3.62
C ARG A 109 31.60 -10.42 4.43
N ALA A 110 31.17 -11.53 3.86
CA ALA A 110 30.32 -12.53 4.52
C ALA A 110 30.98 -13.10 5.78
N ARG A 111 32.27 -13.48 5.69
CA ARG A 111 33.06 -13.91 6.85
C ARG A 111 33.10 -12.85 7.96
N THR A 112 33.37 -11.60 7.61
CA THR A 112 33.40 -10.50 8.59
C THR A 112 32.04 -10.28 9.25
N ALA A 113 30.96 -10.31 8.46
CA ALA A 113 29.60 -10.17 8.98
C ALA A 113 29.22 -11.34 9.92
N TYR A 114 29.64 -12.55 9.58
CA TYR A 114 29.43 -13.75 10.39
C TYR A 114 30.13 -13.67 11.74
N ASN A 115 31.44 -13.37 11.74
CA ASN A 115 32.22 -13.22 12.97
C ASN A 115 31.62 -12.14 13.88
N LYS A 116 31.24 -10.99 13.32
CA LYS A 116 30.59 -9.92 14.10
C LYS A 116 29.29 -10.40 14.78
N ARG A 117 28.51 -11.25 14.12
CA ARG A 117 27.28 -11.81 14.70
C ARG A 117 27.56 -12.89 15.75
N ALA A 118 28.58 -13.71 15.53
CA ALA A 118 29.04 -14.71 16.49
C ALA A 118 29.56 -14.06 17.78
N ASP A 119 30.38 -13.00 17.65
CA ASP A 119 30.93 -12.24 18.77
C ASP A 119 29.81 -11.61 19.64
N VAL A 120 28.77 -11.08 18.99
CA VAL A 120 27.59 -10.50 19.68
C VAL A 120 26.77 -11.57 20.39
N ALA A 121 26.69 -12.80 19.87
CA ALA A 121 25.97 -13.90 20.51
C ALA A 121 26.71 -14.41 21.77
N THR A 122 28.05 -14.38 21.76
CA THR A 122 28.89 -14.77 22.92
C THR A 122 28.94 -13.72 24.04
N ASP A 123 28.62 -12.46 23.77
CA ASP A 123 28.59 -11.35 24.74
C ASP A 123 27.23 -11.21 25.49
N SER A 124 26.43 -12.28 25.56
CA SER A 124 25.21 -12.26 26.39
C SER A 124 25.56 -12.02 27.87
N PRO A 125 24.88 -11.09 28.58
CA PRO A 125 25.23 -10.76 29.95
C PRO A 125 25.06 -11.98 30.85
N GLU A 126 26.12 -12.32 31.57
CA GLU A 126 26.15 -13.32 32.63
C GLU A 126 25.00 -13.01 33.61
N ALA A 127 24.08 -13.95 33.77
CA ALA A 127 22.96 -13.81 34.70
C ALA A 127 23.52 -13.56 36.11
N PRO A 128 22.94 -12.64 36.91
CA PRO A 128 23.46 -12.35 38.24
C PRO A 128 23.43 -13.62 39.09
N ALA A 129 24.59 -13.96 39.65
CA ALA A 129 24.72 -15.01 40.64
C ALA A 129 23.72 -14.75 41.77
N THR A 130 22.76 -15.66 41.93
CA THR A 130 21.92 -15.71 43.12
C THR A 130 22.83 -15.99 44.30
N ALA A 131 23.16 -14.94 45.04
CA ALA A 131 23.78 -15.06 46.35
C ALA A 131 22.76 -15.69 47.30
N ASP A 132 23.09 -16.87 47.80
CA ASP A 132 22.49 -17.48 48.98
C ASP A 132 22.44 -16.45 50.11
N GLY A 133 21.23 -16.16 50.58
CA GLY A 133 20.95 -15.38 51.77
C GLY A 133 20.08 -16.22 52.68
N ASP A 134 20.74 -16.88 53.62
CA ASP A 134 20.19 -17.79 54.63
C ASP A 134 18.90 -17.26 55.28
N GLY A 135 17.83 -18.05 55.13
CA GLY A 135 16.61 -17.92 55.92
C GLY A 135 16.73 -18.72 57.23
N GLU A 136 17.35 -18.13 58.23
CA GLU A 136 17.20 -18.55 59.63
C GLU A 136 16.40 -17.48 60.40
N GLY A 137 15.24 -17.85 60.93
CA GLY A 137 14.38 -16.91 61.65
C GLY A 137 13.08 -17.48 62.20
N SER A 138 13.21 -18.49 63.06
CA SER A 138 12.40 -18.72 64.26
C SER A 138 10.87 -18.92 64.13
N HIS A 139 10.46 -20.17 64.32
CA HIS A 139 9.15 -20.58 64.80
C HIS A 139 9.28 -20.97 66.27
N GLU A 140 8.75 -20.18 67.21
CA GLU A 140 8.47 -20.60 68.59
C GLU A 140 7.56 -19.57 69.29
N GLY A 141 6.49 -20.06 69.94
CA GLY A 141 5.76 -19.36 71.02
C GLY A 141 4.49 -18.63 70.64
#